data_AF-A0A373G1U9-F1
#
_entry.id   AF-A0A373G1U9-F1
#
_cell.length_a   1.000
_cell.length_b   1.000
_cell.length_c   1.000
_cell.angle_alpha   90.00
_cell.angle_beta   90.00
_cell.angle_gamma   90.00
#
_symmetry.space_group_name_H-M   'P 1'
#
loop_
_entity.id
_entity.type
_entity.pdbx_description
1 polymer ?
#
loop_
_entity_poly.entity_id
_entity_poly.type
_entity_poly.pdbx_seq_one_letter_code
_entity_poly.pdbx_strand_id
1 'polypeptide(L)'
;MIREALKPRERGDIFIAVKFGGMLTSDDRFYGIDVRPQNVQNYLVYTLKRLGTDYVELYQPARINPHIPVEDTIGAVLRRHTYASGSYQGQRIDL
;
A
#
# COMPACT_ATOMS: atom_id res chain seq x y z
N MET A 1 -16.46 -0.39 -2.56
CA MET A 1 -16.75 -1.65 -3.28
C MET A 1 -15.81 -2.77 -2.85
N ILE A 2 -14.47 -2.63 -2.94
CA ILE A 2 -13.54 -3.72 -2.56
C ILE A 2 -13.68 -4.13 -1.08
N ARG A 3 -13.64 -3.19 -0.13
CA ARG A 3 -13.79 -3.48 1.31
C ARG A 3 -15.01 -4.34 1.63
N GLU A 4 -16.17 -4.00 1.05
CA GLU A 4 -17.41 -4.74 1.26
C GLU A 4 -17.33 -6.17 0.71
N ALA A 5 -16.62 -6.36 -0.41
CA ALA A 5 -16.39 -7.68 -0.99
C ALA A 5 -15.40 -8.55 -0.18
N LEU A 6 -14.57 -7.94 0.67
CA LEU A 6 -13.65 -8.66 1.56
C LEU A 6 -14.35 -9.17 2.83
N LYS A 7 -15.38 -8.47 3.33
CA LYS A 7 -16.06 -8.81 4.60
C LYS A 7 -16.55 -10.26 4.76
N PRO A 8 -17.15 -10.92 3.75
CA PRO A 8 -17.72 -12.26 3.93
C PRO A 8 -16.69 -13.39 3.81
N ARG A 9 -15.40 -13.09 3.62
CA ARG A 9 -14.34 -14.07 3.37
C ARG A 9 -13.29 -14.01 4.47
N GLU A 10 -12.75 -15.16 4.85
CA GLU A 10 -11.60 -15.22 5.74
C GLU A 10 -10.40 -14.56 5.06
N ARG A 11 -9.64 -13.73 5.80
CA ARG A 11 -8.54 -12.98 5.17
C ARG A 11 -7.47 -13.91 4.58
N GLY A 12 -7.17 -15.03 5.23
CA GLY A 12 -6.15 -15.97 4.75
C GLY A 12 -6.43 -16.58 3.35
N ASP A 13 -7.68 -16.52 2.89
CA ASP A 13 -8.09 -17.08 1.59
C ASP A 13 -8.00 -16.09 0.43
N ILE A 14 -7.63 -14.83 0.71
CA ILE A 14 -7.67 -13.73 -0.26
C ILE A 14 -6.28 -13.19 -0.50
N PHE A 15 -5.86 -13.16 -1.77
CA PHE A 15 -4.65 -12.47 -2.20
C PHE A 15 -4.99 -11.06 -2.71
N ILE A 16 -4.45 -10.04 -2.04
CA ILE A 16 -4.64 -8.62 -2.32
C ILE A 16 -3.32 -8.05 -2.86
N ALA A 17 -3.32 -7.72 -4.14
CA ALA A 17 -2.24 -6.99 -4.79
C ALA A 17 -2.62 -5.51 -4.95
N VAL A 18 -1.82 -4.62 -4.37
CA VAL A 18 -2.00 -3.17 -4.49
C VAL A 18 -0.85 -2.55 -5.25
N LYS A 19 -1.20 -1.67 -6.19
CA LYS A 19 -0.27 -0.78 -6.88
C LYS A 19 -0.40 0.63 -6.29
N PHE A 20 0.71 1.30 -5.98
CA PHE A 20 0.70 2.65 -5.41
C PHE A 20 1.43 3.69 -6.27
N GLY A 21 1.31 4.95 -5.84
CA GLY A 21 2.08 6.07 -6.37
C GLY A 21 1.34 6.95 -7.37
N GLY A 22 0.17 6.54 -7.85
CA GLY A 22 -0.68 7.43 -8.66
C GLY A 22 -1.28 8.55 -7.82
N MET A 23 -0.99 9.79 -8.20
CA MET A 23 -1.51 10.97 -7.53
C MET A 23 -2.74 11.50 -8.28
N LEU A 24 -3.84 11.64 -7.54
CA LEU A 24 -5.13 12.11 -8.06
C LEU A 24 -5.48 13.45 -7.42
N THR A 25 -5.96 14.38 -8.22
CA THR A 25 -6.58 15.62 -7.74
C THR A 25 -7.92 15.30 -7.06
N SER A 26 -8.53 16.30 -6.42
CA SER A 26 -9.85 16.14 -5.77
C SER A 26 -10.99 15.81 -6.75
N ASP A 27 -10.80 16.09 -8.04
CA ASP A 27 -11.70 15.72 -9.14
C ASP A 27 -11.24 14.46 -9.90
N ASP A 28 -10.48 13.59 -9.23
CA ASP A 28 -10.01 12.28 -9.73
C ASP A 28 -9.13 12.33 -10.99
N ARG A 29 -8.55 13.49 -11.33
CA ARG A 29 -7.60 13.60 -12.44
C ARG A 29 -6.22 13.17 -12.00
N PHE A 30 -5.61 12.33 -12.81
CA PHE A 30 -4.23 11.92 -12.62
C PHE A 30 -3.28 13.10 -12.90
N TYR A 31 -2.43 13.45 -11.94
CA TYR A 31 -1.51 14.58 -12.09
C TYR A 31 -0.03 14.23 -11.84
N GLY A 32 0.28 12.97 -11.50
CA GLY A 32 1.67 12.55 -11.37
C GLY A 32 1.86 11.22 -10.67
N ILE A 33 3.13 10.84 -10.56
CA ILE A 33 3.59 9.68 -9.81
C ILE A 33 4.43 10.13 -8.63
N ASP A 34 4.10 9.64 -7.44
CA ASP A 34 4.94 9.75 -6.25
C ASP A 34 5.32 8.36 -5.72
N VAL A 35 6.59 8.00 -5.90
CA VAL A 35 7.18 6.76 -5.37
C VAL A 35 8.36 7.05 -4.44
N ARG A 36 8.42 8.26 -3.88
CA ARG A 36 9.50 8.65 -2.98
C ARG A 36 9.47 7.81 -1.69
N PRO A 37 10.61 7.29 -1.22
CA PRO A 37 10.71 6.38 -0.07
C PRO A 37 9.97 6.87 1.18
N GLN A 38 10.06 8.17 1.47
CA GLN A 38 9.44 8.80 2.65
C GLN A 38 7.91 8.75 2.64
N ASN A 39 7.26 8.62 1.47
CA ASN A 39 5.81 8.68 1.36
C ASN A 39 5.16 7.28 1.28
N VAL A 40 5.94 6.24 0.97
CA VAL A 40 5.47 4.86 0.77
C VAL A 40 4.60 4.38 1.95
N GLN A 41 5.05 4.66 3.19
CA GLN A 41 4.35 4.26 4.40
C GLN A 41 3.01 4.95 4.57
N ASN A 42 2.96 6.26 4.33
CA ASN A 42 1.73 7.04 4.46
C ASN A 42 0.65 6.53 3.50
N TYR A 43 1.04 6.17 2.28
CA TYR A 43 0.14 5.58 1.29
C TYR A 43 -0.31 4.18 1.66
N LEU A 44 0.56 3.37 2.27
CA LEU A 44 0.20 2.04 2.75
C LEU A 44 -0.83 2.13 3.89
N VAL A 45 -0.60 2.98 4.89
CA VAL A 45 -1.55 3.21 5.99
C VAL A 45 -2.92 3.65 5.46
N TYR A 46 -2.94 4.60 4.52
CA TYR A 46 -4.17 5.04 3.87
C TYR A 46 -4.87 3.90 3.10
N THR A 47 -4.10 3.08 2.39
CA THR A 47 -4.60 1.90 1.66
C THR A 47 -5.25 0.90 2.60
N LEU A 48 -4.55 0.49 3.66
CA LEU A 48 -5.04 -0.48 4.65
C LEU A 48 -6.31 0.01 5.32
N LYS A 49 -6.37 1.31 5.69
CA LYS A 49 -7.57 1.93 6.26
C LYS A 49 -8.77 1.87 5.30
N ARG A 50 -8.57 2.11 4.00
CA ARG A 50 -9.65 2.04 2.99
C ARG A 50 -10.11 0.62 2.72
N LEU A 51 -9.19 -0.33 2.70
CA LEU A 51 -9.50 -1.75 2.53
C LEU A 51 -10.11 -2.34 3.81
N GLY A 52 -9.85 -1.75 4.98
CA GLY A 52 -10.30 -2.24 6.27
C GLY A 52 -9.63 -3.57 6.65
N THR A 53 -8.34 -3.71 6.36
CA THR A 53 -7.55 -4.91 6.65
C THR A 53 -6.13 -4.54 7.09
N ASP A 54 -5.47 -5.42 7.83
CA ASP A 54 -4.16 -5.14 8.42
C ASP A 54 -2.99 -5.33 7.47
N TYR A 55 -3.18 -6.09 6.38
CA TYR A 55 -2.09 -6.42 5.47
C TYR A 55 -2.58 -6.60 4.04
N VAL A 56 -1.63 -6.53 3.11
CA VAL A 56 -1.75 -6.91 1.71
C VAL A 56 -0.56 -7.80 1.37
N GLU A 57 -0.79 -8.78 0.50
CA GLU A 57 0.20 -9.78 0.16
C GLU A 57 1.25 -9.19 -0.80
N LEU A 58 0.83 -8.32 -1.71
CA LEU A 58 1.72 -7.64 -2.65
C LEU A 58 1.47 -6.12 -2.65
N TYR A 59 2.50 -5.35 -2.31
CA TYR A 59 2.49 -3.90 -2.40
C TYR A 59 3.63 -3.42 -3.30
N GLN A 60 3.29 -2.81 -4.44
CA GLN A 60 4.29 -2.44 -5.46
C GLN A 60 4.00 -1.08 -6.08
N PRO A 61 5.00 -0.33 -6.57
CA PRO A 61 4.75 0.89 -7.30
C PRO A 61 4.01 0.58 -8.62
N ALA A 62 3.08 1.45 -9.02
CA ALA A 62 2.39 1.32 -10.30
C ALA A 62 3.31 1.62 -11.48
N ARG A 63 4.31 2.47 -11.27
CA ARG A 63 5.31 2.93 -12.25
C ARG A 63 6.64 3.19 -11.54
N ILE A 64 7.73 3.09 -12.28
CA ILE A 64 9.07 3.47 -11.80
C ILE A 64 9.28 4.95 -12.10
N ASN A 65 9.85 5.70 -11.15
CA ASN A 65 10.33 7.05 -11.39
C ASN A 65 11.83 6.98 -11.71
N PRO A 66 12.28 7.36 -12.92
CA PRO A 66 13.68 7.21 -13.31
C PRO A 66 14.66 8.09 -12.51
N HIS A 67 14.16 9.08 -11.78
CA HIS A 67 14.99 9.96 -10.94
C HIS A 67 15.15 9.44 -9.50
N ILE A 68 14.54 8.31 -9.16
CA ILE A 68 14.62 7.69 -7.85
C ILE A 68 15.17 6.28 -8.06
N PRO A 69 16.31 5.92 -7.44
CA PRO A 69 16.80 4.54 -7.46
C PRO A 69 15.69 3.58 -7.04
N VAL A 70 15.48 2.51 -7.82
CA VAL A 70 14.38 1.57 -7.57
C VAL A 70 14.52 0.91 -6.20
N GLU A 71 15.77 0.68 -5.78
CA GLU A 71 16.18 0.13 -4.50
C GLU A 71 15.72 0.98 -3.33
N ASP A 72 15.68 2.31 -3.48
CA ASP A 72 15.22 3.20 -2.43
C ASP A 72 13.70 3.06 -2.21
N THR A 73 12.94 3.02 -3.30
CA THR A 73 11.48 2.82 -3.24
C THR A 73 11.14 1.43 -2.70
N ILE A 74 11.77 0.38 -3.23
CA ILE A 74 11.51 -1.01 -2.81
C ILE A 74 12.03 -1.25 -1.39
N GLY A 75 13.17 -0.68 -1.02
CA GLY A 75 13.69 -0.72 0.34
C GLY A 75 12.75 -0.07 1.35
N ALA A 76 12.00 0.97 0.96
CA ALA A 76 10.95 1.53 1.79
C ALA A 76 9.70 0.64 1.88
N VAL A 77 9.34 -0.08 0.82
CA VAL A 77 8.25 -1.09 0.84
C VAL A 77 8.57 -2.24 1.78
N LEU A 78 9.81 -2.71 1.78
CA LEU A 78 10.26 -3.85 2.59
C LEU A 78 10.54 -3.50 4.04
N ARG A 79 10.60 -2.21 4.37
CA ARG A 79 10.93 -1.78 5.71
C ARG A 79 9.84 -2.24 6.68
N ARG A 80 10.26 -2.86 7.78
CA ARG A 80 9.32 -3.28 8.82
C ARG A 80 8.71 -2.07 9.50
N HIS A 81 7.39 -2.04 9.59
CA HIS A 81 6.65 -1.01 10.32
C HIS A 81 5.92 -1.64 11.50
N THR A 82 6.22 -1.16 12.70
CA THR A 82 5.52 -1.53 13.93
C THR A 82 4.70 -0.31 14.36
N TYR A 83 3.37 -0.44 14.44
CA TYR A 83 2.49 0.64 14.87
C TYR A 83 1.92 0.35 16.26
N ALA A 84 2.12 1.28 17.21
CA ALA A 84 1.56 1.23 18.55
C ALA A 84 0.33 2.15 18.65
N SER A 85 -0.80 1.72 18.10
CA SER A 85 -2.12 2.27 18.43
C SER A 85 -3.17 1.25 18.04
N GLY A 86 -4.03 0.89 18.99
CA GLY A 86 -4.91 -0.28 18.94
C GLY A 86 -5.65 -0.46 17.62
N SER A 87 -5.67 -1.72 17.16
CA SER A 87 -6.44 -2.31 16.05
C SER A 87 -5.69 -2.65 14.76
N TYR A 88 -4.39 -2.38 14.62
CA TYR A 88 -3.63 -2.80 13.42
C TYR A 88 -2.30 -3.47 13.80
N GLN A 89 -2.30 -4.80 13.90
CA GLN A 89 -1.10 -5.64 13.91
C GLN A 89 -1.07 -6.45 12.61
N GLY A 90 -0.61 -5.84 11.52
CA GLY A 90 -0.49 -6.52 10.24
C GLY A 90 0.92 -7.04 9.97
N GLN A 91 1.05 -8.34 9.70
CA GLN A 91 2.24 -8.92 9.08
C GLN A 91 1.83 -10.00 8.07
N ARG A 92 2.08 -9.76 6.77
CA ARG A 92 3.00 -10.54 5.92
C ARG A 92 3.23 -9.76 4.61
N ILE A 93 4.49 -9.42 4.33
CA ILE A 93 4.96 -8.97 3.02
C ILE A 93 5.78 -10.15 2.51
N ASP A 94 5.26 -10.88 1.52
CA ASP A 94 6.06 -11.85 0.76
C ASP A 94 6.39 -11.20 -0.58
N LEU A 95 7.67 -11.19 -0.93
CA LEU A 95 8.15 -10.88 -2.28
C LEU A 95 8.36 -12.17 -3.07
#